data_AF-A0AA88R459-F1
#
_entry.id   AF-A0AA88R459-F1
#
_cell.length_a   1.000
_cell.length_b   1.000
_cell.length_c   1.000
_cell.angle_alpha   90.00
_cell.angle_beta   90.00
_cell.angle_gamma   90.00
#
_symmetry.space_group_name_H-M   'P 1'
#
loop_
_entity.id
_entity.type
_entity.pdbx_description
1 polymer ?
#
loop_
_entity_poly.entity_id
_entity_poly.type
_entity_poly.pdbx_seq_one_letter_code
_entity_poly.pdbx_strand_id
1 'polypeptide(L)'
;MDTQEAHLFSIDDRAKNIISYGLDINKYNRVSACETSAQQMWKLLEVTHEGTNQVKETKINMLVQRYETFKIKENESINEMYSRFTLITNGLTLLGKWLEKFLNLFPRDPKDLNVLKLEELVGSLMAHEITMKIHDKEETTMKKKNLALKAKASHAPESSDDSNQDMALTTRKFKKFLENRRDGKMKKNQSSQQ
;
A
#
# COMPACT_ATOMS: atom_id res chain seq x y z
N MET A 1 26.05 62.06 0.69
CA MET A 1 25.12 60.97 0.34
C MET A 1 25.77 60.25 -0.82
N ASP A 2 26.33 59.06 -0.54
CA ASP A 2 27.20 58.38 -1.48
C ASP A 2 26.40 57.90 -2.71
N THR A 3 26.92 58.16 -3.91
CA THR A 3 26.30 57.84 -5.20
C THR A 3 25.88 56.36 -5.32
N GLN A 4 26.52 55.48 -4.55
CA GLN A 4 26.21 54.06 -4.47
C GLN A 4 24.93 53.74 -3.67
N GLU A 5 24.63 54.48 -2.60
CA GLU A 5 23.40 54.29 -1.81
C GLU A 5 22.17 54.74 -2.61
N ALA A 6 22.28 55.84 -3.35
CA ALA A 6 21.20 56.35 -4.21
C ALA A 6 20.85 55.35 -5.33
N HIS A 7 21.84 54.67 -5.90
CA HIS A 7 21.64 53.65 -6.91
C HIS A 7 20.96 52.39 -6.34
N LEU A 8 21.36 51.94 -5.14
CA LEU A 8 20.77 50.78 -4.48
C LEU A 8 19.29 51.02 -4.12
N PHE A 9 18.96 52.22 -3.64
CA PHE A 9 17.59 52.64 -3.36
C PHE A 9 16.73 52.64 -4.63
N SER A 10 17.27 53.12 -5.76
CA SER A 10 16.58 53.11 -7.06
C SER A 10 16.27 51.70 -7.57
N ILE A 11 17.19 50.76 -7.39
CA ILE A 11 16.97 49.35 -7.75
C ILE A 11 15.89 48.71 -6.86
N ASP A 12 15.95 48.97 -5.55
CA ASP A 12 14.97 48.44 -4.60
C ASP A 12 13.56 48.96 -4.93
N ASP A 13 13.39 50.25 -5.20
CA ASP A 13 12.10 50.83 -5.60
C ASP A 13 11.57 50.22 -6.91
N ARG A 14 12.45 50.03 -7.90
CA ARG A 14 12.07 49.34 -9.15
C ARG A 14 11.62 47.90 -8.89
N ALA A 15 12.29 47.18 -8.00
CA ALA A 15 11.91 45.83 -7.63
C ALA A 15 10.57 45.78 -6.88
N LYS A 16 10.30 46.73 -5.96
CA LYS A 16 8.99 46.86 -5.29
C LYS A 16 7.87 47.04 -6.31
N ASN A 17 8.08 47.94 -7.27
CA ASN A 17 7.10 48.22 -8.32
C ASN A 17 6.80 46.96 -9.15
N ILE A 18 7.84 46.25 -9.60
CA ILE A 18 7.68 45.00 -10.37
C ILE A 18 6.90 43.95 -9.56
N ILE A 19 7.25 43.75 -8.28
CA ILE A 19 6.54 42.81 -7.41
C ILE A 19 5.08 43.23 -7.27
N SER A 20 4.82 44.52 -7.02
CA SER A 20 3.46 45.03 -6.78
C SER A 20 2.55 44.88 -8.01
N TYR A 21 3.05 45.18 -9.21
CA TYR A 21 2.28 45.03 -10.45
C TYR A 21 1.98 43.58 -10.82
N GLY A 22 2.80 42.62 -10.35
CA GLY A 22 2.60 41.20 -10.59
C GLY A 22 1.57 40.54 -9.65
N LEU A 23 1.08 41.24 -8.63
CA LEU A 23 0.18 40.69 -7.62
C LEU A 23 -1.26 41.10 -7.87
N ASP A 24 -2.20 40.17 -7.67
CA ASP A 24 -3.60 40.52 -7.56
C ASP A 24 -3.86 41.29 -6.26
N ILE A 25 -4.98 42.01 -6.21
CA ILE A 25 -5.31 42.91 -5.11
C ILE A 25 -5.33 42.21 -3.74
N ASN A 26 -5.73 40.94 -3.68
CA ASN A 26 -5.75 40.20 -2.42
C ASN A 26 -4.34 39.81 -1.96
N LYS A 27 -3.47 39.41 -2.89
CA LYS A 27 -2.06 39.13 -2.57
C LYS A 27 -1.30 40.40 -2.21
N TYR A 28 -1.54 41.49 -2.94
CA TYR A 28 -0.95 42.79 -2.65
C TYR A 28 -1.30 43.25 -1.24
N ASN A 29 -2.58 43.22 -0.85
CA ASN A 29 -3.02 43.62 0.48
C ASN A 29 -2.41 42.80 1.62
N ARG A 30 -1.94 41.58 1.35
CA ARG A 30 -1.25 40.73 2.35
C ARG A 30 0.23 41.06 2.47
N VAL A 31 0.85 41.62 1.43
CA VAL A 31 2.29 41.94 1.41
C VAL A 31 2.59 43.45 1.49
N SER A 32 1.58 44.30 1.29
CA SER A 32 1.71 45.76 1.25
C SER A 32 2.09 46.39 2.59
N ALA A 33 1.94 45.67 3.70
CA ALA A 33 2.41 46.10 5.02
C ALA A 33 3.95 46.14 5.13
N CYS A 34 4.69 45.52 4.20
CA CYS A 34 6.15 45.61 4.11
C CYS A 34 6.57 46.75 3.17
N GLU A 35 6.70 47.97 3.70
CA GLU A 35 7.11 49.16 2.92
C GLU A 35 8.64 49.33 2.83
N THR A 36 9.40 48.58 3.64
CA THR A 36 10.83 48.83 3.89
C THR A 36 11.76 48.37 2.77
N SER A 37 11.58 47.19 2.16
CA SER A 37 12.40 46.75 1.00
C SER A 37 11.72 45.70 0.12
N ALA A 38 12.10 45.64 -1.16
CA ALA A 38 11.61 44.61 -2.08
C ALA A 38 11.95 43.19 -1.61
N GLN A 39 13.10 43.03 -0.94
CA GLN A 39 13.52 41.75 -0.34
C GLN A 39 12.52 41.28 0.73
N GLN A 40 12.02 42.19 1.58
CA GLN A 40 11.04 41.84 2.59
C GLN A 40 9.68 41.51 1.98
N MET A 41 9.25 42.26 0.95
CA MET A 41 8.04 41.92 0.18
C MET A 41 8.14 40.51 -0.43
N TRP A 42 9.28 40.17 -1.02
CA TRP A 42 9.54 38.84 -1.58
C TRP A 42 9.53 37.74 -0.49
N LYS A 43 10.19 38.00 0.64
CA LYS A 43 10.22 37.07 1.79
C LYS A 43 8.82 36.80 2.34
N LEU A 44 7.98 37.83 2.42
CA LEU A 44 6.61 37.72 2.89
C LEU A 44 5.73 36.97 1.88
N LEU A 45 5.96 37.17 0.58
CA LEU A 45 5.31 36.42 -0.48
C LEU A 45 5.67 34.92 -0.40
N GLU A 46 6.94 34.60 -0.23
CA GLU A 46 7.45 33.25 0.01
C GLU A 46 6.74 32.60 1.22
N VAL A 47 6.69 33.30 2.35
CA VAL A 47 6.01 32.81 3.57
C VAL A 47 4.51 32.66 3.38
N THR A 48 3.85 33.57 2.67
CA THR A 48 2.39 33.54 2.44
C THR A 48 1.98 32.38 1.55
N HIS A 49 2.82 32.01 0.57
CA HIS A 49 2.51 30.95 -0.39
C HIS A 49 3.03 29.58 0.04
N GLU A 50 4.25 29.50 0.55
CA GLU A 50 4.89 28.22 0.89
C GLU A 50 4.76 27.86 2.38
N GLY A 51 4.39 28.83 3.22
CA GLY A 51 4.41 28.74 4.68
C GLY A 51 5.77 29.09 5.27
N THR A 52 5.80 29.32 6.59
CA THR A 52 7.04 29.55 7.33
C THR A 52 7.90 28.28 7.39
N ASN A 53 9.19 28.43 7.70
CA ASN A 53 10.09 27.30 7.93
C ASN A 53 9.52 26.34 9.00
N GLN A 54 8.90 26.88 10.05
CA GLN A 54 8.26 26.08 11.09
C GLN A 54 7.10 25.22 10.55
N VAL A 55 6.27 25.76 9.65
CA VAL A 55 5.19 25.01 8.99
C VAL A 55 5.78 23.90 8.11
N LYS A 56 6.87 24.19 7.40
CA LYS A 56 7.57 23.22 6.55
C LYS A 56 8.17 22.08 7.39
N GLU A 57 8.89 22.41 8.45
CA GLU A 57 9.46 21.44 9.40
C GLU A 57 8.37 20.58 10.05
N THR A 58 7.26 21.19 10.46
CA THR A 58 6.10 20.46 11.01
C THR A 58 5.54 19.46 10.00
N LYS A 59 5.41 19.85 8.72
CA LYS A 59 4.96 18.94 7.65
C LYS A 59 5.93 17.77 7.46
N ILE A 60 7.23 18.01 7.54
CA ILE A 60 8.25 16.96 7.45
C ILE A 60 8.11 16.00 8.63
N ASN A 61 8.05 16.51 9.85
CA ASN A 61 7.91 15.68 11.05
C ASN A 61 6.63 14.83 11.01
N MET A 62 5.51 15.40 10.53
CA MET A 62 4.26 14.65 10.32
C MET A 62 4.43 13.52 9.30
N LEU A 63 5.13 13.77 8.19
CA LEU A 63 5.39 12.76 7.16
C LEU A 63 6.34 11.67 7.66
N VAL A 64 7.40 12.04 8.38
CA VAL A 64 8.34 11.09 9.01
C VAL A 64 7.60 10.21 10.00
N GLN A 65 6.81 10.79 10.90
CA GLN A 65 6.01 10.00 11.84
C GLN A 65 5.06 9.05 11.12
N ARG A 66 4.43 9.50 10.03
CA ARG A 66 3.51 8.68 9.23
C ARG A 66 4.23 7.57 8.46
N TYR A 67 5.49 7.78 8.10
CA TYR A 67 6.37 6.78 7.51
C TYR A 67 6.79 5.75 8.57
N GLU A 68 7.24 6.18 9.74
CA GLU A 68 7.68 5.30 10.84
C GLU A 68 6.55 4.43 11.38
N THR A 69 5.34 4.98 11.45
CA THR A 69 4.13 4.26 11.88
C THR A 69 3.39 3.57 10.74
N PHE A 70 3.99 3.55 9.54
CA PHE A 70 3.34 2.99 8.36
C PHE A 70 3.17 1.48 8.50
N LYS A 71 1.91 1.05 8.40
CA LYS A 71 1.53 -0.36 8.32
C LYS A 71 0.43 -0.56 7.29
N ILE A 72 0.39 -1.76 6.72
CA ILE A 72 -0.76 -2.20 5.93
C ILE A 72 -1.98 -2.29 6.86
N LYS A 73 -3.12 -1.80 6.39
CA LYS A 73 -4.38 -1.84 7.16
C LYS A 73 -5.09 -3.17 6.92
N GLU A 74 -5.98 -3.52 7.85
CA GLU A 74 -6.91 -4.63 7.65
C GLU A 74 -7.83 -4.31 6.46
N ASN A 75 -7.96 -5.25 5.52
CA ASN A 75 -8.74 -5.14 4.27
C ASN A 75 -8.19 -4.15 3.22
N GLU A 76 -6.92 -3.80 3.31
CA GLU A 76 -6.26 -2.98 2.29
C GLU A 76 -5.54 -3.84 1.25
N SER A 77 -5.73 -3.53 -0.04
CA SER A 77 -4.97 -4.16 -1.12
C SER A 77 -3.54 -3.64 -1.22
N ILE A 78 -2.64 -4.41 -1.83
CA ILE A 78 -1.24 -3.99 -2.01
C ILE A 78 -1.15 -2.71 -2.85
N ASN A 79 -2.07 -2.51 -3.80
CA ASN A 79 -2.18 -1.28 -4.59
C ASN A 79 -2.49 -0.05 -3.75
N GLU A 80 -3.47 -0.14 -2.85
CA GLU A 80 -3.87 0.95 -1.96
C GLU A 80 -2.75 1.27 -0.96
N MET A 81 -2.15 0.23 -0.40
CA MET A 81 -0.98 0.35 0.48
C MET A 81 0.17 1.06 -0.25
N TYR A 82 0.52 0.59 -1.45
CA TYR A 82 1.59 1.17 -2.27
C TYR A 82 1.30 2.63 -2.64
N SER A 83 0.05 2.96 -2.96
CA SER A 83 -0.36 4.33 -3.25
C SER A 83 -0.19 5.25 -2.04
N ARG A 84 -0.58 4.81 -0.83
CA ARG A 84 -0.37 5.56 0.40
C ARG A 84 1.11 5.71 0.74
N PHE A 85 1.89 4.65 0.57
CA PHE A 85 3.32 4.67 0.79
C PHE A 85 4.01 5.67 -0.15
N THR A 86 3.66 5.61 -1.44
CA THR A 86 4.16 6.52 -2.48
C THR A 86 3.81 7.97 -2.17
N LEU A 87 2.61 8.26 -1.64
CA LEU A 87 2.25 9.62 -1.24
C LEU A 87 3.16 10.16 -0.12
N ILE A 88 3.52 9.31 0.85
CA ILE A 88 4.40 9.68 1.96
C ILE A 88 5.83 9.91 1.46
N THR A 89 6.36 8.99 0.64
CA THR A 89 7.72 9.12 0.08
C THR A 89 7.83 10.28 -0.89
N ASN A 90 6.79 10.56 -1.69
CA ASN A 90 6.75 11.73 -2.57
C ASN A 90 6.70 13.03 -1.76
N GLY A 91 5.93 13.08 -0.67
CA GLY A 91 5.95 14.20 0.26
C GLY A 91 7.35 14.43 0.83
N LEU A 92 7.98 13.38 1.34
CA LEU A 92 9.33 13.46 1.92
C LEU A 92 10.40 13.84 0.90
N THR A 93 10.31 13.37 -0.35
CA THR A 93 11.27 13.73 -1.41
C THR A 93 11.07 15.15 -1.92
N LEU A 94 9.84 15.65 -2.04
CA LEU A 94 9.56 17.04 -2.43
C LEU A 94 10.02 18.03 -1.35
N LEU A 95 9.70 17.75 -0.08
CA LEU A 95 10.18 18.56 1.04
C LEU A 95 11.68 18.36 1.31
N GLY A 96 12.22 17.17 1.06
CA GLY A 96 13.65 16.85 1.13
C GLY A 96 14.47 17.59 0.07
N LYS A 97 13.98 17.69 -1.18
CA LYS A 97 14.57 18.54 -2.22
C LYS A 97 14.50 20.02 -1.87
N TRP A 98 13.45 20.45 -1.16
CA TRP A 98 13.37 21.83 -0.65
C TRP A 98 14.39 22.06 0.46
N LEU A 99 14.56 21.10 1.38
CA LEU A 99 15.62 21.12 2.38
C LEU A 99 16.99 21.07 1.73
N GLU A 100 17.25 20.24 0.73
CA GLU A 100 18.50 20.23 -0.03
C GLU A 100 18.71 21.54 -0.77
N LYS A 101 17.69 22.17 -1.37
CA LYS A 101 17.83 23.47 -2.02
C LYS A 101 18.14 24.58 -1.00
N PHE A 102 17.50 24.53 0.17
CA PHE A 102 17.75 25.47 1.27
C PHE A 102 19.12 25.22 1.93
N LEU A 103 19.47 23.95 2.10
CA LEU A 103 20.76 23.50 2.60
C LEU A 103 21.81 23.90 1.59
N ASN A 104 21.72 23.59 0.29
CA ASN A 104 22.64 23.97 -0.80
C ASN A 104 22.83 25.48 -0.99
N LEU A 105 22.01 26.35 -0.40
CA LEU A 105 22.36 27.77 -0.20
C LEU A 105 23.49 27.94 0.85
N PHE A 106 23.94 26.83 1.43
CA PHE A 106 24.98 26.58 2.42
C PHE A 106 25.69 25.23 2.09
N PRO A 107 27.00 25.18 1.84
CA PRO A 107 27.60 24.01 1.21
C PRO A 107 27.58 22.77 2.14
N ARG A 108 26.95 21.67 1.71
CA ARG A 108 27.23 20.30 2.22
C ARG A 108 26.78 19.21 1.24
N ASP A 109 27.69 18.24 1.03
CA ASP A 109 27.56 17.12 0.09
C ASP A 109 26.67 15.98 0.62
N PRO A 110 25.83 15.34 -0.21
CA PRO A 110 25.23 14.05 0.10
C PRO A 110 25.82 12.92 -0.77
N LYS A 111 26.06 11.75 -0.12
CA LYS A 111 26.47 10.50 -0.75
C LYS A 111 25.28 9.55 -0.93
N ASP A 112 25.36 8.80 -2.03
CA ASP A 112 24.32 7.97 -2.63
C ASP A 112 23.77 6.82 -1.77
N LEU A 113 22.47 6.54 -1.95
CA LEU A 113 21.81 5.33 -1.47
C LEU A 113 21.34 4.48 -2.67
N ASN A 114 21.72 3.20 -2.66
CA ASN A 114 21.39 2.21 -3.68
C ASN A 114 19.88 1.98 -3.82
N VAL A 115 19.31 2.43 -4.94
CA VAL A 115 17.93 2.17 -5.37
C VAL A 115 17.88 0.82 -6.08
N LEU A 116 17.78 -0.28 -5.33
CA LEU A 116 17.23 -1.51 -5.89
C LEU A 116 15.72 -1.31 -6.09
N LYS A 117 15.22 -1.65 -7.29
CA LYS A 117 13.91 -1.27 -7.84
C LYS A 117 12.75 -1.76 -6.96
N LEU A 118 12.30 -0.90 -6.03
CA LEU A 118 11.07 -1.08 -5.24
C LEU A 118 9.88 -1.51 -6.12
N GLU A 119 9.84 -1.00 -7.35
CA GLU A 119 8.83 -1.33 -8.37
C GLU A 119 8.77 -2.83 -8.71
N GLU A 120 9.92 -3.52 -8.74
CA GLU A 120 9.99 -4.94 -9.07
C GLU A 120 9.47 -5.82 -7.93
N LEU A 121 9.76 -5.42 -6.69
CA LEU A 121 9.24 -6.06 -5.49
C LEU A 121 7.72 -5.90 -5.40
N VAL A 122 7.25 -4.68 -5.66
CA VAL A 122 5.82 -4.34 -5.63
C VAL A 122 5.06 -5.09 -6.70
N GLY A 123 5.59 -5.16 -7.94
CA GLY A 123 4.99 -5.94 -9.02
C GLY A 123 4.89 -7.44 -8.70
N SER A 124 5.93 -8.03 -8.12
CA SER A 124 5.92 -9.44 -7.68
C SER A 124 4.85 -9.71 -6.62
N LEU A 125 4.70 -8.79 -5.67
CA LEU A 125 3.74 -8.90 -4.58
C LEU A 125 2.29 -8.76 -5.07
N MET A 126 2.02 -7.83 -5.99
CA MET A 126 0.71 -7.69 -6.63
C MET A 126 0.30 -8.95 -7.41
N ALA A 127 1.24 -9.54 -8.15
CA ALA A 127 0.97 -10.78 -8.89
C ALA A 127 0.55 -11.91 -7.95
N HIS A 128 1.22 -12.03 -6.80
CA HIS A 128 0.86 -13.03 -5.79
C HIS A 128 -0.53 -12.78 -5.17
N GLU A 129 -0.89 -11.53 -4.90
CA GLU A 129 -2.24 -11.17 -4.39
C GLU A 129 -3.35 -11.59 -5.36
N ILE A 130 -3.12 -11.39 -6.67
CA ILE A 130 -4.07 -11.78 -7.72
C ILE A 130 -4.24 -13.30 -7.73
N THR A 131 -3.15 -14.06 -7.69
CA THR A 131 -3.20 -15.54 -7.67
C THR A 131 -3.95 -16.07 -6.46
N MET A 132 -3.74 -15.50 -5.27
CA MET A 132 -4.49 -15.90 -4.07
C MET A 132 -5.99 -15.62 -4.18
N LYS A 133 -6.39 -14.43 -4.66
CA LYS A 133 -7.80 -14.09 -4.86
C LYS A 133 -8.48 -14.96 -5.92
N ILE A 134 -7.74 -15.43 -6.92
CA ILE A 134 -8.24 -16.40 -7.92
C ILE A 134 -8.49 -17.75 -7.24
N HIS A 135 -7.54 -18.24 -6.43
CA HIS A 135 -7.68 -19.51 -5.71
C HIS A 135 -8.87 -19.50 -4.73
N ASP A 136 -9.08 -18.41 -3.98
CA ASP A 136 -10.25 -18.26 -3.09
C ASP A 136 -11.58 -18.24 -3.86
N LYS A 137 -11.61 -17.63 -5.06
CA LYS A 137 -12.78 -17.63 -5.95
C LYS A 137 -13.02 -18.99 -6.58
N GLU A 138 -11.98 -19.72 -6.97
CA GLU A 138 -12.10 -21.08 -7.50
C GLU A 138 -12.59 -22.05 -6.42
N GLU A 139 -12.10 -21.94 -5.19
CA GLU A 139 -12.55 -22.80 -4.10
C GLU A 139 -14.01 -22.53 -3.71
N THR A 140 -14.45 -21.26 -3.71
CA THR A 140 -15.85 -20.88 -3.46
C THR A 140 -16.78 -21.21 -4.63
N THR A 141 -16.31 -21.13 -5.88
CA THR A 141 -17.10 -21.51 -7.06
C THR A 141 -17.18 -23.02 -7.27
N MET A 142 -16.13 -23.79 -6.95
CA MET A 142 -16.17 -25.26 -6.94
C MET A 142 -17.10 -25.80 -5.84
N LYS A 143 -17.08 -25.19 -4.65
CA LYS A 143 -18.06 -25.49 -3.58
C LYS A 143 -19.51 -25.18 -4.00
N LYS A 144 -19.75 -24.10 -4.77
CA LYS A 144 -21.09 -23.76 -5.30
C LYS A 144 -21.53 -24.64 -6.48
N LYS A 145 -20.61 -25.08 -7.35
CA LYS A 145 -20.93 -25.96 -8.50
C LYS A 145 -21.28 -27.39 -8.08
N ASN A 146 -20.80 -27.86 -6.94
CA ASN A 146 -21.15 -29.19 -6.38
C ASN A 146 -22.56 -29.25 -5.76
N LEU A 147 -23.33 -28.16 -5.72
CA LEU A 147 -24.68 -28.10 -5.13
C LEU A 147 -25.83 -28.14 -6.14
N ALA A 148 -25.58 -28.37 -7.43
CA ALA A 148 -26.62 -28.33 -8.46
C ALA A 148 -26.95 -29.73 -9.02
N LEU A 149 -27.79 -30.50 -8.33
CA LEU A 149 -28.57 -31.60 -8.92
C LEU A 149 -29.69 -32.10 -7.97
N LYS A 150 -30.86 -31.44 -8.00
CA LYS A 150 -32.16 -32.11 -8.22
C LYS A 150 -33.31 -31.10 -8.32
N ALA A 151 -33.99 -31.12 -9.46
CA ALA A 151 -35.30 -30.53 -9.65
C ALA A 151 -36.35 -31.65 -9.70
N LYS A 152 -37.31 -31.65 -8.77
CA LYS A 152 -38.74 -31.37 -9.04
C LYS A 152 -39.59 -31.61 -7.78
N ALA A 153 -40.58 -30.73 -7.63
CA ALA A 153 -41.62 -30.63 -6.61
C ALA A 153 -42.34 -31.97 -6.34
N SER A 154 -42.95 -32.26 -5.20
CA SER A 154 -43.68 -31.42 -4.23
C SER A 154 -44.06 -32.28 -3.01
N HIS A 155 -44.30 -31.61 -1.88
CA HIS A 155 -44.94 -32.07 -0.63
C HIS A 155 -44.13 -32.97 0.33
N ALA A 156 -43.93 -32.39 1.52
CA ALA A 156 -43.42 -32.95 2.79
C ALA A 156 -44.23 -34.18 3.27
N PRO A 157 -43.80 -34.96 4.30
CA PRO A 157 -42.85 -34.60 5.37
C PRO A 157 -41.87 -35.71 5.84
N GLU A 158 -41.07 -35.33 6.83
CA GLU A 158 -40.41 -36.19 7.84
C GLU A 158 -39.03 -36.83 7.57
N SER A 159 -38.10 -36.43 8.45
CA SER A 159 -37.31 -37.30 9.34
C SER A 159 -36.06 -38.03 8.80
N SER A 160 -35.07 -38.04 9.70
CA SER A 160 -34.07 -39.08 9.91
C SER A 160 -32.76 -38.99 9.13
N ASP A 161 -31.75 -38.48 9.85
CA ASP A 161 -30.38 -39.00 9.96
C ASP A 161 -30.03 -40.21 9.06
N ASP A 162 -29.33 -39.96 7.95
CA ASP A 162 -28.82 -40.98 7.03
C ASP A 162 -27.34 -40.74 6.67
N SER A 163 -26.49 -40.63 7.69
CA SER A 163 -25.02 -40.66 7.52
C SER A 163 -24.37 -41.97 8.00
N ASN A 164 -25.18 -42.97 8.38
CA ASN A 164 -24.70 -44.19 9.04
C ASN A 164 -24.76 -45.47 8.17
N GLN A 165 -25.45 -45.43 7.03
CA GLN A 165 -25.58 -46.62 6.18
C GLN A 165 -24.28 -46.95 5.41
N ASP A 166 -23.55 -45.94 4.93
CA ASP A 166 -22.32 -46.14 4.16
C ASP A 166 -21.12 -46.58 5.02
N MET A 167 -21.01 -46.10 6.27
CA MET A 167 -19.98 -46.57 7.21
C MET A 167 -20.23 -48.03 7.63
N ALA A 168 -21.50 -48.40 7.80
CA ALA A 168 -21.87 -49.79 8.11
C ALA A 168 -21.55 -50.75 6.94
N LEU A 169 -21.82 -50.35 5.70
CA LEU A 169 -21.54 -51.17 4.51
C LEU A 169 -20.03 -51.34 4.26
N THR A 170 -19.24 -50.28 4.44
CA THR A 170 -17.78 -50.33 4.31
C THR A 170 -17.15 -51.20 5.39
N THR A 171 -17.57 -51.04 6.65
CA THR A 171 -17.10 -51.87 7.77
C THR A 171 -17.46 -53.35 7.58
N ARG A 172 -18.66 -53.64 7.06
CA ARG A 172 -19.13 -55.02 6.82
C ARG A 172 -18.40 -55.71 5.66
N LYS A 173 -18.04 -54.97 4.61
CA LYS A 173 -17.19 -55.46 3.52
C LYS A 173 -15.76 -55.74 3.98
N PHE A 174 -15.21 -54.85 4.82
CA PHE A 174 -13.85 -55.01 5.36
C PHE A 174 -13.74 -56.20 6.32
N LYS A 175 -14.76 -56.42 7.15
CA LYS A 175 -14.85 -57.59 8.04
C LYS A 175 -14.92 -58.91 7.26
N LYS A 176 -15.76 -58.99 6.22
CA LYS A 176 -15.83 -60.17 5.34
C LYS A 176 -14.51 -60.46 4.62
N PHE A 177 -13.77 -59.43 4.23
CA PHE A 177 -12.47 -59.58 3.60
C PHE A 177 -11.41 -60.17 4.56
N LEU A 178 -11.44 -59.76 5.83
CA LEU A 178 -10.54 -60.31 6.86
C LEU A 178 -10.90 -61.75 7.24
N GLU A 179 -12.18 -62.08 7.30
CA GLU A 179 -12.66 -63.44 7.56
C GLU A 179 -12.28 -64.40 6.40
N ASN A 180 -12.43 -63.97 5.14
CA ASN A 180 -12.04 -64.78 3.97
C ASN A 180 -10.55 -65.09 3.85
N ARG A 181 -9.66 -64.33 4.52
CA ARG A 181 -8.22 -64.63 4.55
C ARG A 181 -7.82 -65.63 5.64
N ARG A 182 -8.71 -65.92 6.59
CA ARG A 182 -8.41 -66.79 7.74
C ARG A 182 -8.65 -68.27 7.44
N ASP A 183 -9.44 -68.58 6.42
CA ASP A 183 -9.78 -69.97 6.01
C ASP A 183 -8.89 -70.54 4.89
N GLY A 184 -7.81 -69.83 4.52
CA GLY A 184 -6.95 -70.16 3.38
C GLY A 184 -5.66 -70.94 3.68
N LYS A 185 -5.51 -71.61 4.82
CA LYS A 185 -4.35 -72.51 5.09
C LYS A 185 -4.74 -73.72 5.95
N MET A 186 -5.07 -74.83 5.30
CA MET A 186 -4.54 -76.19 5.57
C MET A 186 -5.41 -77.25 4.86
N LYS A 187 -4.97 -77.73 3.69
CA LYS A 187 -5.11 -79.14 3.31
C LYS A 187 -3.75 -79.64 2.84
N LYS A 188 -3.10 -80.43 3.69
CA LYS A 188 -2.00 -81.35 3.34
C LYS A 188 -2.54 -82.34 2.30
N ASN A 189 -1.71 -82.71 1.33
CA ASN A 189 -1.49 -84.13 1.09
C ASN A 189 -0.09 -84.38 0.53
N GLN A 190 0.57 -85.33 1.19
CA GLN A 190 1.81 -85.98 0.82
C GLN A 190 1.53 -87.03 -0.25
N SER A 191 2.48 -87.21 -1.16
CA SER A 191 2.85 -88.49 -1.79
C SER A 191 4.14 -88.26 -2.56
N SER A 192 5.19 -89.05 -2.55
CA SER A 192 5.75 -90.10 -1.69
C SER A 192 7.19 -90.25 -2.23
N GLN A 193 8.13 -90.64 -1.37
CA GLN A 193 9.50 -90.97 -1.73
C GLN A 193 9.54 -92.16 -2.71
N GLN A 194 10.33 -92.04 -3.79
CA GLN A 194 11.56 -92.81 -4.06
C GLN A 194 12.11 -92.45 -5.44
#